data_AF-A0A914G7S2-F1
#
_entry.id   AF-A0A914G7S2-F1
#
_cell.length_a   1.000
_cell.length_b   1.000
_cell.length_c   1.000
_cell.angle_alpha   90.00
_cell.angle_beta   90.00
_cell.angle_gamma   90.00
#
_symmetry.space_group_name_H-M   'P 1'
#
loop_
_entity.id
_entity.type
_entity.pdbx_description
1 polymer ?
#
loop_
_entity_poly.entity_id
_entity_poly.type
_entity_poly.pdbx_seq_one_letter_code
_entity_poly.pdbx_strand_id
1 'polypeptide(L)'
;MKKRREQKIENRLRQISKGGSVKIFSGDLDPSRPYVTLLVGAEDRAYKIIRDTLIKLGGEFDKALPDDFCLIEITLPKSTNVSRSFTDLRQLDEDTTERFLHDDETPFFEFDVDR
;
A
#
# COMPACT_ATOMS: atom_id res chain seq x y z
N MET A 1 -6.45 -8.26 -26.28
CA MET A 1 -6.56 -7.32 -25.13
C MET A 1 -5.70 -7.71 -23.93
N LYS A 2 -5.62 -9.00 -23.53
CA LYS A 2 -4.82 -9.49 -22.39
C LYS A 2 -3.32 -9.12 -22.45
N LYS A 3 -2.72 -9.31 -23.63
CA LYS A 3 -1.29 -9.05 -23.91
C LYS A 3 -0.82 -7.60 -23.67
N ARG A 4 -1.69 -6.60 -23.90
CA ARG A 4 -1.34 -5.17 -23.70
C ARG A 4 -1.29 -4.80 -22.22
N ARG A 5 -2.16 -5.37 -21.40
CA ARG A 5 -2.21 -5.12 -19.96
C ARG A 5 -0.99 -5.74 -19.26
N GLU A 6 -0.61 -6.95 -19.67
CA GLU A 6 0.60 -7.63 -19.22
C GLU A 6 1.86 -6.83 -19.58
N GLN A 7 1.97 -6.35 -20.82
CA GLN A 7 3.12 -5.53 -21.26
C GLN A 7 3.26 -4.21 -20.48
N LYS A 8 2.15 -3.55 -20.13
CA LYS A 8 2.18 -2.30 -19.36
C LYS A 8 2.63 -2.54 -17.92
N ILE A 9 2.22 -3.67 -17.33
CA ILE A 9 2.67 -4.09 -16.00
C ILE A 9 4.15 -4.47 -16.05
N GLU A 10 4.58 -5.24 -17.05
CA GLU A 10 5.97 -5.65 -17.23
C GLU A 10 6.90 -4.46 -17.47
N ASN A 11 6.48 -3.47 -18.27
CA ASN A 11 7.27 -2.25 -18.49
C ASN A 11 7.37 -1.39 -17.22
N ARG A 12 6.29 -1.30 -16.43
CA ARG A 12 6.32 -0.57 -15.15
C ARG A 12 7.18 -1.31 -14.12
N LEU A 13 7.12 -2.64 -14.08
CA LEU A 13 8.01 -3.49 -13.27
C LEU A 13 9.47 -3.36 -13.70
N ARG A 14 9.77 -3.25 -15.00
CA ARG A 14 11.15 -3.03 -15.47
C ARG A 14 11.69 -1.64 -15.13
N GLN A 15 10.83 -0.63 -15.05
CA GLN A 15 11.21 0.73 -14.61
C GLN A 15 11.39 0.81 -13.09
N ILE A 16 10.66 -0.02 -12.34
CA ILE A 16 10.82 -0.21 -10.91
C ILE A 16 11.90 -1.28 -10.70
N SER A 17 13.18 -0.89 -10.77
CA SER A 17 14.30 -1.84 -10.58
C SER A 17 14.25 -2.55 -9.23
N LYS A 18 13.67 -1.90 -8.21
CA LYS A 18 13.35 -2.42 -6.88
C LYS A 18 11.97 -1.93 -6.49
N GLY A 19 11.06 -2.83 -6.11
CA GLY A 19 9.68 -2.51 -5.71
C GLY A 19 8.72 -3.69 -5.96
N GLY A 20 7.41 -3.46 -5.82
CA GLY A 20 6.45 -4.55 -5.87
C GLY A 20 4.98 -4.16 -5.88
N SER A 21 4.13 -5.17 -5.83
CA SER A 21 2.68 -5.01 -5.73
C SER A 21 2.26 -5.09 -4.26
N VAL A 22 1.75 -3.99 -3.71
CA VAL A 22 1.40 -3.86 -2.30
C VAL A 22 -0.12 -3.70 -2.14
N LYS A 23 -0.68 -4.30 -1.09
CA LYS A 23 -2.06 -4.00 -0.66
C LYS A 23 -2.03 -2.85 0.34
N ILE A 24 -2.71 -1.76 0.01
CA ILE A 24 -2.97 -0.65 0.92
C ILE A 24 -4.38 -0.84 1.48
N PHE A 25 -4.50 -0.92 2.79
CA PHE A 25 -5.78 -1.09 3.47
C PHE A 25 -6.39 0.29 3.74
N SER A 26 -7.64 0.46 3.34
CA SER A 26 -8.37 1.71 3.40
C SER A 26 -9.83 1.48 3.83
N GLY A 27 -10.08 0.41 4.58
CA GLY A 27 -11.42 0.02 5.02
C GLY A 27 -12.11 1.07 5.88
N ASP A 28 -11.35 1.92 6.56
CA ASP A 28 -11.88 3.05 7.32
C ASP A 28 -12.33 4.22 6.44
N LEU A 29 -11.81 4.31 5.21
CA LEU A 29 -12.22 5.31 4.21
C LEU A 29 -13.39 4.81 3.36
N ASP A 30 -13.30 3.56 2.89
CA ASP A 30 -14.34 2.92 2.07
C ASP A 30 -14.52 1.45 2.49
N PRO A 31 -15.52 1.16 3.35
CA PRO A 31 -15.81 -0.20 3.79
C PRO A 31 -16.18 -1.16 2.65
N SER A 32 -16.63 -0.65 1.50
CA SER A 32 -16.97 -1.48 0.33
C SER A 32 -15.73 -1.99 -0.40
N ARG A 33 -14.59 -1.31 -0.24
CA ARG A 33 -13.30 -1.62 -0.86
C ARG A 33 -12.19 -1.54 0.20
N PRO A 34 -12.07 -2.58 1.04
CA PRO A 34 -11.21 -2.53 2.23
C PRO A 34 -9.72 -2.45 1.92
N TYR A 35 -9.33 -2.79 0.68
CA TYR A 35 -7.97 -2.58 0.21
C TYR A 35 -7.93 -2.25 -1.27
N VAL A 36 -6.85 -1.57 -1.67
CA VAL A 36 -6.46 -1.41 -3.07
C VAL A 36 -5.06 -1.95 -3.28
N THR A 37 -4.81 -2.49 -4.47
CA THR A 37 -3.47 -2.96 -4.83
C THR A 37 -2.73 -1.90 -5.65
N LEU A 38 -1.56 -1.46 -5.22
CA LEU A 38 -0.72 -0.52 -5.96
C LEU A 38 0.59 -1.17 -6.38
N LEU A 39 1.13 -0.70 -7.51
CA LEU A 39 2.51 -0.96 -7.89
C LEU A 39 3.34 0.18 -7.33
N VAL A 40 4.24 -0.13 -6.41
CA VAL A 40 5.04 0.83 -5.67
C VAL A 40 6.52 0.55 -5.93
N GLY A 41 7.26 1.60 -6.25
CA GLY A 41 8.71 1.55 -6.35
C GLY A 41 9.39 1.68 -4.99
N ALA A 42 10.62 1.18 -4.87
CA ALA A 42 11.41 1.31 -3.64
C ALA A 42 11.61 2.78 -3.24
N GLU A 43 11.80 3.67 -4.21
CA GLU A 43 11.98 5.11 -3.98
C GLU A 43 10.66 5.90 -3.94
N ASP A 44 9.51 5.23 -4.05
CA ASP A 44 8.22 5.93 -3.95
C ASP A 44 8.02 6.42 -2.51
N ARG A 45 7.83 7.73 -2.38
CA ARG A 45 7.53 8.38 -1.10
C ARG A 45 6.11 8.08 -0.63
N ALA A 46 5.89 8.09 0.68
CA ALA A 46 4.58 7.92 1.30
C ALA A 46 3.53 8.85 0.69
N TYR A 47 3.86 10.13 0.48
CA TYR A 47 2.98 11.10 -0.18
C TYR A 47 2.48 10.64 -1.55
N LYS A 48 3.38 10.10 -2.37
CA LYS A 48 3.02 9.57 -3.70
C LYS A 48 2.10 8.35 -3.58
N ILE A 49 2.38 7.47 -2.62
CA ILE A 49 1.58 6.26 -2.37
C ILE A 49 0.17 6.62 -1.92
N ILE A 50 0.03 7.61 -1.02
CA ILE A 50 -1.27 8.15 -0.58
C ILE A 50 -2.02 8.70 -1.78
N ARG A 51 -1.39 9.58 -2.57
CA ARG A 51 -2.01 10.15 -3.78
C ARG A 51 -2.48 9.07 -4.76
N ASP A 52 -1.63 8.10 -5.07
CA ASP A 52 -1.96 6.99 -5.97
C ASP A 52 -3.11 6.12 -5.41
N THR A 53 -3.21 5.99 -4.08
CA THR A 53 -4.28 5.28 -3.38
C THR A 53 -5.61 6.02 -3.53
N LEU A 54 -5.64 7.32 -3.26
CA LEU A 54 -6.83 8.17 -3.35
C LEU A 54 -7.40 8.19 -4.78
N ILE A 55 -6.54 8.35 -5.80
CA ILE A 55 -6.93 8.25 -7.21
C ILE A 55 -7.54 6.88 -7.53
N LYS A 56 -7.00 5.81 -6.93
CA LYS A 56 -7.47 4.45 -7.17
C LYS A 56 -8.79 4.14 -6.47
N LEU A 57 -9.03 4.72 -5.30
CA LEU A 57 -10.33 4.71 -4.64
C LEU A 57 -11.35 5.51 -5.48
N GLY A 58 -10.94 6.60 -6.11
CA GLY A 58 -11.81 7.38 -7.00
C GLY A 58 -13.00 7.99 -6.27
N GLY A 59 -14.01 8.43 -7.02
CA GLY A 59 -15.18 9.09 -6.44
C GLY A 59 -14.81 10.42 -5.81
N GLU A 60 -15.16 10.61 -4.53
CA GLU A 60 -14.83 11.80 -3.76
C GLU A 60 -13.33 11.90 -3.39
N PHE A 61 -12.62 10.77 -3.34
CA PHE A 61 -11.19 10.73 -3.01
C PHE A 61 -10.28 11.19 -4.16
N ASP A 62 -10.75 11.18 -5.41
CA ASP A 62 -9.93 11.56 -6.59
C ASP A 62 -9.45 13.02 -6.54
N LYS A 63 -10.20 13.88 -5.83
CA LYS A 63 -9.91 15.31 -5.67
C LYS A 63 -9.44 15.69 -4.27
N ALA A 64 -9.31 14.71 -3.37
CA ALA A 64 -8.89 14.96 -2.01
C ALA A 64 -7.41 15.35 -1.96
N LEU A 65 -7.04 16.20 -1.01
CA LEU A 65 -5.65 16.59 -0.81
C LEU A 65 -4.93 15.44 -0.09
N PRO A 66 -3.78 14.95 -0.59
CA PRO A 66 -3.03 13.90 0.08
C PRO A 66 -2.61 14.28 1.51
N ASP A 67 -2.41 15.58 1.79
CA ASP A 67 -2.03 16.11 3.11
C ASP A 67 -3.08 15.86 4.20
N ASP A 68 -4.33 15.57 3.83
CA ASP A 68 -5.40 15.23 4.76
C ASP A 68 -5.36 13.74 5.18
N PHE A 69 -4.40 12.97 4.65
CA PHE A 69 -4.27 11.54 4.88
C PHE A 69 -2.85 11.20 5.30
N CYS A 70 -2.71 10.07 5.99
CA CYS A 70 -1.40 9.51 6.33
C CYS A 70 -1.35 8.03 5.97
N LEU A 71 -0.14 7.51 5.81
CA LEU A 71 0.10 6.09 5.63
C LEU A 71 0.56 5.50 6.97
N ILE A 72 -0.03 4.38 7.36
CA ILE A 72 0.33 3.66 8.58
C ILE A 72 0.99 2.34 8.18
N GLU A 73 2.18 2.11 8.73
CA GLU A 73 2.86 0.82 8.69
C GLU A 73 2.39 -0.03 9.87
N ILE A 74 1.84 -1.21 9.57
CA ILE A 74 1.36 -2.16 10.56
C ILE A 74 2.30 -3.38 10.54
N THR A 75 2.97 -3.64 11.67
CA THR A 75 3.84 -4.81 11.82
C THR A 75 3.08 -5.92 12.55
N LEU A 76 2.96 -7.06 11.88
CA LEU A 76 2.31 -8.25 12.44
C LEU A 76 3.31 -9.10 13.23
N PRO A 77 2.91 -9.66 14.39
CA PRO A 77 3.76 -10.57 15.14
C PRO A 77 4.07 -11.85 14.35
N LYS A 78 5.29 -12.37 14.46
CA LYS A 78 5.74 -13.57 13.71
C LYS A 78 4.94 -14.85 14.04
N SER A 79 4.22 -14.87 15.17
CA SER A 79 3.46 -16.04 15.66
C SER A 79 2.04 -16.13 15.11
N THR A 80 1.51 -15.08 14.47
CA THR A 80 0.16 -15.13 13.92
C THR A 80 0.13 -16.04 12.70
N ASN A 81 -0.44 -17.24 12.84
CA ASN A 81 -0.86 -18.11 11.74
C ASN A 81 -1.99 -17.50 10.88
N VAL A 82 -2.24 -16.20 11.02
CA VAL A 82 -3.31 -15.55 10.30
C VAL A 82 -2.89 -15.39 8.85
N SER A 83 -3.71 -15.96 7.98
CA SER A 83 -3.54 -15.85 6.54
C SER A 83 -3.32 -14.39 6.18
N ARG A 84 -2.22 -14.09 5.46
CA ARG A 84 -1.89 -12.76 4.88
C ARG A 84 -2.98 -12.20 3.94
N SER A 85 -4.09 -12.91 3.81
CA SER A 85 -5.35 -12.46 3.21
C SER A 85 -6.30 -11.93 4.28
N PHE A 86 -5.94 -10.87 4.99
CA PHE A 86 -6.91 -10.14 5.79
C PHE A 86 -7.85 -9.38 4.86
N THR A 87 -9.15 -9.61 5.02
CA THR A 87 -10.18 -8.71 4.48
C THR A 87 -10.27 -7.45 5.33
N ASP A 88 -9.71 -7.47 6.54
CA ASP A 88 -9.83 -6.39 7.50
C ASP A 88 -8.81 -6.53 8.65
N LEU A 89 -7.90 -5.57 8.80
CA LEU A 89 -6.85 -5.56 9.84
C LEU A 89 -7.40 -5.21 11.23
N ARG A 90 -8.67 -4.79 11.33
CA ARG A 90 -9.34 -4.43 12.60
C ARG A 90 -9.51 -5.61 13.58
N GLN A 91 -9.23 -6.84 13.13
CA GLN A 91 -9.33 -8.07 13.94
C GLN A 91 -7.97 -8.57 14.45
N LEU A 92 -6.90 -7.81 14.26
CA LEU A 92 -5.57 -8.19 14.71
C LEU A 92 -5.42 -8.08 16.23
N ASP A 93 -4.65 -9.00 16.81
CA ASP A 93 -4.37 -9.10 18.24
C ASP A 93 -3.67 -7.86 18.80
N GLU A 94 -3.73 -7.70 20.13
CA GLU A 94 -3.18 -6.58 20.92
C GLU A 94 -1.67 -6.32 20.71
N ASP A 95 -0.93 -7.28 20.16
CA ASP A 95 0.52 -7.20 19.93
C ASP A 95 0.90 -6.55 18.58
N THR A 96 -0.07 -6.02 17.85
CA THR A 96 0.18 -5.33 16.57
C THR A 96 0.80 -3.96 16.83
N THR A 97 1.89 -3.63 16.14
CA THR A 97 2.50 -2.30 16.24
C THR A 97 2.19 -1.47 15.00
N GLU A 98 1.76 -0.23 15.24
CA GLU A 98 1.43 0.75 14.21
C GLU A 98 2.44 1.89 14.23
N ARG A 99 2.88 2.33 13.05
CA ARG A 99 3.81 3.45 12.88
C ARG A 99 3.30 4.38 11.78
N PHE A 100 3.17 5.67 12.10
CA PHE A 100 2.90 6.69 11.09
C PHE A 100 4.13 6.89 10.20
N LEU A 101 3.91 6.92 8.89
CA LEU A 101 4.93 7.25 7.90
C LEU A 101 4.80 8.73 7.53
N HIS A 102 5.91 9.45 7.62
CA HIS A 102 6.00 10.82 7.14
C HIS A 102 5.97 10.86 5.60
N ASP A 103 5.45 11.95 5.05
CA ASP A 103 5.22 12.13 3.60
C ASP A 103 6.48 11.92 2.73
N ASP A 104 7.64 12.28 3.29
CA ASP A 104 8.94 12.16 2.63
C ASP A 104 9.62 10.79 2.80
N GLU A 105 9.10 9.91 3.66
CA GLU A 105 9.64 8.56 3.84
C GLU A 105 9.40 7.71 2.59
N THR A 106 10.37 6.86 2.26
CA THR A 106 10.26 5.86 1.20
C THR A 106 10.07 4.48 1.84
N PRO A 107 8.83 4.12 2.24
CA PRO A 107 8.60 2.96 3.08
C PRO A 107 9.11 1.67 2.44
N PHE A 108 9.09 1.57 1.10
CA PHE A 108 9.51 0.37 0.37
C PHE A 108 11.00 0.30 0.04
N PHE A 109 11.79 1.31 0.41
CA PHE A 109 13.23 1.32 0.15
C PHE A 109 13.97 0.33 1.06
N GLU A 110 13.54 0.24 2.32
CA GLU A 110 14.19 -0.56 3.35
C GLU A 110 13.68 -2.01 3.43
N PHE A 111 12.71 -2.41 2.58
CA PHE A 111 12.20 -3.79 2.52
C PHE A 111 13.19 -4.77 1.87
N ASP A 112 14.33 -4.28 1.38
CA ASP A 112 15.39 -5.06 0.74
C ASP A 112 16.57 -5.18 1.72
N VAL A 113 16.50 -6.15 2.65
CA VAL A 113 17.58 -6.89 3.35
C VAL A 113 16.95 -7.65 4.54
N ASP A 114 16.86 -8.99 4.42
CA ASP A 114 16.73 -9.99 5.50
C ASP A 114 16.01 -9.60 6.82
N ARG A 115 14.67 -9.76 6.90
CA ARG A 115 13.90 -9.74 8.17
C ARG A 115 13.04 -10.98 8.39
#